data_AF-G9YIV6-F1
#
_entry.id   AF-G9YIV6-F1
#
_cell.length_a   1.000
_cell.length_b   1.000
_cell.length_c   1.000
_cell.angle_alpha   90.00
_cell.angle_beta   90.00
_cell.angle_gamma   90.00
#
_symmetry.space_group_name_H-M   'P 1'
#
loop_
_entity.id
_entity.type
_entity.pdbx_description
1 polymer ?
#
loop_
_entity_poly.entity_id
_entity_poly.type
_entity_poly.pdbx_seq_one_letter_code
_entity_poly.pdbx_strand_id
1 'polypeptide(L)'
;MIVEKALRMADLMKVPVLSVVENMSYFECPDCHKKHAIFGKSHVDEAAKKYNIPHVAKLPIDPEFTACVDNGDIEGYGSKYLSETAEFLVQTLGS
;
A
#
# COMPACT_ATOMS: atom_id res chain seq x y z
N MET A 1 -6.25 -13.51 9.33
CA MET A 1 -5.78 -12.19 8.84
C MET A 1 -6.96 -11.42 8.25
N ILE A 2 -7.08 -10.12 8.53
CA ILE A 2 -8.23 -9.29 8.10
C ILE A 2 -8.30 -9.18 6.57
N VAL A 3 -7.15 -9.01 5.91
CA VAL A 3 -7.05 -8.89 4.44
C VAL A 3 -7.69 -10.09 3.71
N GLU A 4 -7.49 -11.33 4.17
CA GLU A 4 -8.11 -12.50 3.53
C GLU A 4 -9.65 -12.47 3.56
N LYS A 5 -10.24 -11.88 4.60
CA LYS A 5 -11.70 -11.75 4.68
C LYS A 5 -12.20 -10.75 3.63
N ALA A 6 -11.51 -9.64 3.44
CA ALA A 6 -11.83 -8.65 2.41
C ALA A 6 -11.69 -9.24 0.99
N LEU A 7 -10.61 -9.99 0.75
CA LEU A 7 -10.38 -10.66 -0.55
C LEU A 7 -11.48 -11.69 -0.86
N ARG A 8 -11.88 -12.50 0.13
CA ARG A 8 -13.03 -13.42 -0.03
C ARG A 8 -14.33 -12.67 -0.31
N MET A 9 -14.57 -11.54 0.33
CA MET A 9 -15.77 -10.73 0.07
C MET A 9 -15.79 -10.18 -1.36
N ALA A 10 -14.66 -9.66 -1.83
CA ALA A 10 -14.54 -9.17 -3.21
C ALA A 10 -14.81 -10.28 -4.23
N ASP A 11 -14.27 -11.48 -4.01
CA ASP A 11 -14.52 -12.66 -4.84
C ASP A 11 -16.02 -13.06 -4.87
N LEU A 12 -16.67 -13.10 -3.70
CA LEU A 12 -18.12 -13.36 -3.60
C LEU A 12 -18.96 -12.32 -4.36
N MET A 13 -18.52 -11.06 -4.35
CA MET A 13 -19.16 -9.96 -5.07
C MET A 13 -18.77 -9.88 -6.55
N LYS A 14 -17.87 -10.77 -7.02
CA LYS A 14 -17.30 -10.77 -8.37
C LYS A 14 -16.60 -9.45 -8.72
N VAL A 15 -16.00 -8.80 -7.73
CA VAL A 15 -15.22 -7.57 -7.90
C VAL A 15 -13.73 -7.95 -7.99
N PRO A 16 -13.04 -7.63 -9.11
CA PRO A 16 -11.63 -7.92 -9.25
C PRO A 16 -10.79 -7.05 -8.31
N VAL A 17 -9.87 -7.68 -7.58
CA VAL A 17 -8.89 -6.97 -6.73
C VAL A 17 -7.62 -6.76 -7.54
N LEU A 18 -7.31 -5.50 -7.86
CA LEU A 18 -6.17 -5.15 -8.71
C LEU A 18 -4.86 -5.05 -7.92
N SER A 19 -4.92 -4.55 -6.69
CA SER A 19 -3.74 -4.25 -5.88
C SER A 19 -4.07 -4.28 -4.40
N VAL A 20 -3.06 -4.51 -3.56
CA VAL A 20 -3.14 -4.30 -2.11
C VAL A 20 -2.09 -3.29 -1.67
N VAL A 21 -2.52 -2.32 -0.88
CA VAL A 21 -1.63 -1.32 -0.26
C VAL A 21 -1.47 -1.65 1.22
N GLU A 22 -0.25 -1.92 1.65
CA GLU A 22 0.09 -2.06 3.07
C GLU A 22 0.55 -0.71 3.62
N ASN A 23 -0.29 -0.09 4.45
CA ASN A 23 0.06 1.13 5.15
C ASN A 23 1.02 0.87 6.33
N MET A 24 1.87 1.84 6.66
CA MET A 24 2.81 1.79 7.79
C MET A 24 3.70 0.52 7.79
N SER A 25 4.11 0.05 6.61
CA SER A 25 4.86 -1.20 6.42
C SER A 25 6.26 -1.16 7.04
N TYR A 26 6.88 0.02 7.06
CA TYR A 26 8.20 0.25 7.67
C TYR A 26 8.38 1.71 8.07
N PHE A 27 9.34 1.98 8.93
CA PHE A 27 9.89 3.31 9.18
C PHE A 27 11.27 3.39 8.52
N GLU A 28 11.52 4.41 7.70
CA GLU A 28 12.86 4.68 7.18
C GLU A 28 13.55 5.72 8.05
N CYS A 29 14.66 5.31 8.69
CA CYS A 29 15.41 6.22 9.54
C CYS A 29 16.06 7.32 8.68
N PRO A 30 15.82 8.62 8.95
CA PRO A 30 16.36 9.71 8.14
C PRO A 30 17.89 9.81 8.23
N ASP A 31 18.50 9.32 9.31
CA ASP A 31 19.94 9.43 9.54
C ASP A 31 20.75 8.29 8.90
N CYS A 32 20.16 7.09 8.81
CA CYS A 32 20.88 5.89 8.35
C CYS A 32 20.20 5.12 7.22
N HIS A 33 19.04 5.59 6.75
CA HIS A 33 18.23 5.00 5.66
C HIS A 33 17.84 3.52 5.86
N LYS A 34 18.02 2.98 7.06
CA LYS A 34 17.58 1.63 7.39
C LYS A 34 16.06 1.62 7.51
N LYS A 35 15.46 0.58 6.92
CA LYS A 35 14.04 0.30 7.04
C LYS A 35 13.80 -0.58 8.26
N HIS A 36 12.99 -0.09 9.18
CA HIS A 36 12.62 -0.76 10.41
C HIS A 36 11.16 -1.21 10.31
N ALA A 37 10.93 -2.51 10.44
CA ALA A 37 9.60 -3.08 10.48
C ALA A 37 8.99 -2.90 11.89
N ILE A 38 8.53 -1.69 12.19
CA ILE A 38 8.07 -1.28 13.55
C ILE A 38 6.97 -2.21 14.08
N PHE A 39 6.03 -2.59 13.22
CA PHE A 39 4.89 -3.44 13.58
C PHE A 39 5.12 -4.93 13.29
N GLY A 40 6.38 -5.33 13.07
CA GLY A 40 6.76 -6.70 12.75
C GLY A 40 6.76 -6.99 11.26
N LYS A 41 6.92 -8.27 10.92
CA LYS A 41 7.10 -8.71 9.53
C LYS A 41 5.81 -8.50 8.73
N SER A 42 5.95 -7.90 7.55
CA SER A 42 4.89 -7.81 6.55
C SER A 42 4.44 -9.20 6.08
N HIS A 43 3.13 -9.41 6.01
CA HIS A 43 2.51 -10.66 5.54
C HIS A 43 1.69 -10.45 4.26
N VAL A 44 1.70 -9.23 3.70
CA VAL A 44 0.87 -8.88 2.55
C VAL A 44 1.29 -9.64 1.29
N ASP A 45 2.60 -9.92 1.11
CA ASP A 45 3.10 -10.63 -0.07
C ASP A 45 2.62 -12.09 -0.12
N GLU A 46 2.54 -12.75 1.04
CA GLU A 46 2.04 -14.12 1.18
C GLU A 46 0.55 -14.18 0.81
N ALA A 47 -0.21 -13.17 1.24
CA ALA A 47 -1.61 -13.03 0.91
C ALA A 47 -1.83 -12.73 -0.58
N ALA A 48 -1.06 -11.78 -1.13
CA ALA A 48 -1.15 -11.42 -2.55
C ALA A 48 -0.88 -12.62 -3.46
N LYS A 49 0.17 -13.41 -3.16
CA LYS A 49 0.46 -14.66 -3.88
C LYS A 49 -0.69 -15.67 -3.79
N LYS A 50 -1.25 -15.88 -2.59
CA LYS A 50 -2.34 -16.84 -2.37
C LYS A 50 -3.61 -16.49 -3.17
N TYR A 51 -3.89 -15.21 -3.35
CA TYR A 51 -5.09 -14.72 -4.04
C TYR A 51 -4.81 -14.22 -5.47
N ASN A 52 -3.62 -14.50 -6.01
CA ASN A 52 -3.18 -14.06 -7.35
C ASN A 52 -3.35 -12.55 -7.59
N ILE A 53 -3.04 -11.74 -6.58
CA ILE A 53 -3.08 -10.29 -6.68
C ILE A 53 -1.81 -9.83 -7.40
N PRO A 54 -1.94 -9.10 -8.52
CA PRO A 54 -0.82 -8.83 -9.43
C PRO A 54 0.13 -7.75 -8.90
N HIS A 55 -0.32 -6.86 -8.01
CA HIS A 55 0.47 -5.74 -7.51
C HIS A 55 0.30 -5.52 -6.01
N VAL A 56 1.39 -5.13 -5.35
CA VAL A 56 1.42 -4.80 -3.92
C VAL A 56 2.25 -3.54 -3.72
N ALA A 57 1.70 -2.58 -2.98
CA ALA A 57 2.41 -1.37 -2.57
C ALA A 57 2.64 -1.36 -1.06
N LYS A 58 3.77 -0.81 -0.62
CA LYS A 58 4.12 -0.70 0.80
C LYS A 58 4.46 0.74 1.14
N LEU A 59 3.64 1.36 1.96
CA LEU A 59 3.83 2.74 2.39
C LEU A 59 4.62 2.80 3.69
N PRO A 60 5.61 3.70 3.81
CA PRO A 60 6.30 3.91 5.07
C PRO A 60 5.43 4.66 6.09
N ILE A 61 5.90 4.69 7.32
CA ILE A 61 5.48 5.66 8.33
C ILE A 61 6.16 6.98 7.99
N ASP A 62 5.36 7.97 7.61
CA ASP A 62 5.84 9.29 7.19
C ASP A 62 5.15 10.40 8.03
N PRO A 63 5.90 11.09 8.90
CA PRO A 63 5.35 12.19 9.69
C PRO A 63 4.84 13.36 8.84
N GLU A 64 5.46 13.62 7.68
CA GLU A 64 5.05 14.71 6.77
C GLU A 64 3.67 14.40 6.18
N PHE A 65 3.46 13.15 5.74
CA PHE A 65 2.14 12.69 5.27
C PHE A 65 1.06 12.96 6.32
N THR A 66 1.33 12.58 7.58
CA THR A 66 0.35 12.72 8.66
C THR A 66 0.07 14.19 8.96
N ALA A 67 1.10 15.04 9.00
CA ALA A 67 0.96 16.47 9.18
C ALA A 67 0.15 17.14 8.04
N CYS A 68 0.38 16.75 6.78
CA CYS A 68 -0.41 17.22 5.64
C CYS A 68 -1.88 16.82 5.75
N VAL A 69 -2.18 15.57 6.16
CA VAL A 69 -3.56 15.11 6.39
C VAL A 69 -4.23 15.93 7.50
N ASP A 70 -3.56 16.10 8.64
CA ASP A 70 -4.10 16.83 9.80
C ASP A 70 -4.35 18.31 9.50
N ASN A 71 -3.49 18.92 8.68
CA ASN A 71 -3.63 20.31 8.23
C ASN A 71 -4.64 20.49 7.08
N GLY A 72 -5.18 19.40 6.52
CA GLY A 72 -6.08 19.45 5.36
C GLY A 72 -5.39 19.82 4.05
N ASP A 73 -4.07 19.68 3.95
CA ASP A 73 -3.24 20.00 2.78
C ASP A 73 -2.60 18.73 2.20
N ILE A 74 -3.38 17.65 2.11
CA ILE A 74 -2.88 16.37 1.58
C ILE A 74 -2.55 16.45 0.08
N GLU A 75 -3.19 17.36 -0.65
CA GLU A 75 -2.93 17.57 -2.08
C GLU A 75 -1.52 18.15 -2.33
N GLY A 76 -0.95 18.87 -1.36
CA GLY A 76 0.42 19.37 -1.41
C GLY A 76 1.50 18.30 -1.15
N TYR A 77 1.11 17.11 -0.69
CA TYR A 77 2.06 16.07 -0.31
C TYR A 77 2.73 15.41 -1.53
N GLY A 78 3.98 15.79 -1.78
CA GLY A 78 4.76 15.42 -2.98
C GLY A 78 5.41 14.03 -2.95
N SER A 79 4.70 12.99 -2.49
CA SER A 79 5.29 11.65 -2.41
C SER A 79 5.20 10.84 -3.71
N LYS A 80 6.23 10.01 -3.91
CA LYS A 80 6.35 9.07 -5.04
C LYS A 80 6.05 7.61 -4.65
N TYR A 81 5.60 7.34 -3.42
CA TYR A 81 5.43 5.95 -2.94
C TYR A 81 4.41 5.13 -3.74
N LEU A 82 3.48 5.80 -4.43
CA LEU A 82 2.44 5.15 -5.23
C LEU A 82 2.62 5.31 -6.74
N SER A 83 3.74 5.89 -7.21
CA SER A 83 3.95 6.10 -8.66
C SER A 83 3.88 4.80 -9.45
N GLU A 84 4.57 3.74 -9.00
CA GLU A 84 4.51 2.42 -9.65
C GLU A 84 3.10 1.82 -9.63
N THR A 85 2.36 2.03 -8.53
CA THR A 85 0.96 1.57 -8.42
C THR A 85 0.06 2.33 -9.38
N ALA A 86 0.25 3.63 -9.53
CA ALA A 86 -0.51 4.44 -10.47
C ALA A 86 -0.24 4.01 -11.92
N GLU A 87 1.02 3.79 -12.29
CA GLU A 87 1.40 3.29 -13.61
C GLU A 87 0.78 1.90 -13.88
N PHE A 88 0.86 0.99 -12.91
CA PHE A 88 0.21 -0.32 -12.99
C PHE A 88 -1.30 -0.22 -13.23
N LEU A 89 -1.99 0.66 -12.50
CA LEU A 89 -3.43 0.87 -12.65
C LEU A 89 -3.77 1.46 -14.02
N VAL A 90 -2.99 2.43 -14.52
CA VAL A 90 -3.17 3.00 -15.86
C VAL A 90 -2.99 1.91 -16.92
N GLN A 91 -1.98 1.04 -16.80
CA GLN A 91 -1.79 -0.07 -17.74
C GLN A 91 -2.93 -1.10 -17.69
N THR A 92 -3.49 -1.34 -16.51
CA THR A 92 -4.52 -2.37 -16.30
C THR A 92 -5.92 -1.89 -16.68
N LEU A 93 -6.23 -0.61 -16.44
CA LEU A 93 -7.57 -0.03 -16.62
C LEU A 93 -7.66 0.90 -17.85
N GLY A 94 -6.54 1.41 -18.34
CA GLY A 94 -6.46 2.29 -19.50
C GLY A 94 -6.51 1.53 -20.81
N SER A 95 -7.73 1.12 -21.20
CA SER A 95 -8.13 0.81 -22.58
C SER A 95 -9.44 1.51 -22.88
#